data_AF-A0A962S1J4-F1
#
_entry.id   AF-A0A962S1J4-F1
#
_cell.length_a   1.000
_cell.length_b   1.000
_cell.length_c   1.000
_cell.angle_alpha   90.00
_cell.angle_beta   90.00
_cell.angle_gamma   90.00
#
_symmetry.space_group_name_H-M   'P 1'
#
loop_
_entity.id
_entity.type
_entity.pdbx_description
1 polymer ?
#
loop_
_entity_poly.entity_id
_entity_poly.type
_entity_poly.pdbx_seq_one_letter_code
_entity_poly.pdbx_strand_id
1 'polypeptide(L)'
;MTHGTLVLQAPSECIPDQPALIARLSDLGFVGAGYGETPGVYLAGPRFLQLITFLGCSPHLQLEPPADGSEDFCHIRLRGPFRTARLLSAGNTRPPRCPGCGKGLTNWRQLESLWAKGGSGSEIGCAACGRSANPAELDWRRKAGFGRYFIEISSIFPEEALPLPALMECLRDDGAEWRYFYLQDW
;
A
#
# COMPACT_ATOMS: atom_id res chain seq x y z
N MET A 1 14.66 0.81 -14.23
CA MET A 1 15.16 1.04 -12.87
C MET A 1 14.30 0.22 -11.93
N THR A 2 14.79 -0.14 -10.75
CA THR A 2 14.01 -0.92 -9.78
C THR A 2 13.11 0.05 -9.02
N HIS A 3 11.80 0.05 -9.28
CA HIS A 3 10.88 0.98 -8.63
C HIS A 3 10.38 0.38 -7.31
N GLY A 4 10.71 1.06 -6.21
CA GLY A 4 10.15 0.78 -4.88
C GLY A 4 8.87 1.58 -4.64
N THR A 5 7.94 1.02 -3.87
CA THR A 5 6.73 1.71 -3.46
C THR A 5 6.40 1.40 -2.00
N LEU A 6 6.19 2.45 -1.20
CA LEU A 6 5.54 2.33 0.11
C LEU A 6 4.04 2.44 -0.11
N VAL A 7 3.28 1.46 0.39
CA VAL A 7 1.84 1.41 0.21
C VAL A 7 1.15 1.50 1.57
N LEU A 8 0.25 2.45 1.74
CA LEU A 8 -0.69 2.52 2.85
C LEU A 8 -2.01 1.87 2.43
N GLN A 9 -2.58 1.08 3.32
CA GLN A 9 -3.71 0.20 3.02
C GLN A 9 -4.81 0.38 4.04
N ALA A 10 -6.03 0.65 3.56
CA ALA A 10 -7.24 0.56 4.36
C ALA A 10 -7.65 -0.92 4.61
N PRO A 11 -8.26 -1.24 5.76
CA PRO A 11 -8.95 -2.51 5.95
C PRO A 11 -9.89 -2.84 4.79
N SER A 12 -10.04 -4.12 4.44
CA SER A 12 -10.81 -4.55 3.24
C SER A 12 -12.29 -4.16 3.30
N GLU A 13 -12.83 -4.03 4.50
CA GLU A 13 -14.19 -3.62 4.83
C GLU A 13 -14.37 -2.10 4.78
N CYS A 14 -13.28 -1.33 4.87
CA CYS A 14 -13.31 0.12 4.87
C CYS A 14 -13.18 0.66 3.45
N ILE A 15 -14.16 1.47 3.05
CA ILE A 15 -14.08 2.29 1.83
C ILE A 15 -14.06 3.75 2.27
N PRO A 16 -12.92 4.45 2.18
CA PRO A 16 -12.89 5.86 2.52
C PRO A 16 -13.72 6.68 1.53
N ASP A 17 -14.35 7.75 2.01
CA ASP A 17 -14.92 8.78 1.15
C ASP A 17 -13.77 9.55 0.50
N GLN A 18 -13.52 9.26 -0.78
CA GLN A 18 -12.31 9.70 -1.46
C GLN A 18 -12.14 11.23 -1.50
N PRO A 19 -13.15 12.04 -1.87
CA PRO A 19 -13.09 13.49 -1.73
C PRO A 19 -12.71 13.97 -0.32
N ALA A 20 -13.32 13.41 0.73
CA ALA A 20 -13.02 13.78 2.11
C ALA A 20 -11.60 13.37 2.52
N LEU A 21 -11.17 12.16 2.14
CA LEU A 21 -9.80 11.69 2.38
C LEU A 21 -8.76 12.58 1.70
N ILE A 22 -8.97 12.93 0.42
CA ILE A 22 -8.07 13.83 -0.32
C ILE A 22 -8.00 15.20 0.35
N ALA A 23 -9.14 15.77 0.75
CA ALA A 23 -9.18 17.04 1.45
C ALA A 23 -8.36 16.99 2.75
N ARG A 24 -8.56 15.97 3.59
CA ARG A 24 -7.78 15.80 4.83
C ARG A 24 -6.28 15.62 4.56
N LEU A 25 -5.90 14.82 3.57
CA LEU A 25 -4.49 14.63 3.20
C LEU A 25 -3.86 15.91 2.65
N SER A 26 -4.64 16.72 1.92
CA SER A 26 -4.21 18.03 1.42
C SER A 26 -4.04 19.03 2.57
N ASP A 27 -5.01 19.10 3.47
CA ASP A 27 -4.98 19.97 4.65
C ASP A 27 -3.83 19.62 5.60
N LEU A 28 -3.52 18.32 5.73
CA LEU A 28 -2.35 17.84 6.47
C LEU A 28 -1.03 18.24 5.79
N GLY A 29 -1.06 18.56 4.50
CA GLY A 29 0.11 18.85 3.66
C GLY A 29 0.83 17.59 3.17
N PHE A 30 0.16 16.44 3.14
CA PHE A 30 0.72 15.18 2.65
C PHE A 30 0.68 15.10 1.12
N VAL A 31 -0.47 15.44 0.50
CA VAL A 31 -0.62 15.53 -0.96
C VAL A 31 -0.59 17.00 -1.41
N GLY A 32 -0.01 17.23 -2.58
CA GLY A 32 -0.01 18.51 -3.29
C GLY A 32 -1.03 18.55 -4.43
N ALA A 33 -0.71 19.31 -5.47
CA ALA A 33 -1.54 19.39 -6.67
C ALA A 33 -1.67 18.03 -7.37
N GLY A 34 -2.79 17.83 -8.06
CA GLY A 34 -2.94 16.71 -8.99
C GLY A 34 -1.88 16.77 -10.09
N TYR A 35 -1.33 15.62 -10.47
CA TYR A 35 -0.24 15.53 -11.44
C TYR A 35 -0.56 14.57 -12.59
N GLY A 36 -0.23 15.01 -13.81
CA GLY A 36 -0.45 14.25 -15.03
C GLY A 36 -1.94 14.14 -15.42
N GLU A 37 -2.20 13.35 -16.44
CA GLU A 37 -3.56 13.11 -16.96
C GLU A 37 -4.30 12.01 -16.19
N THR A 38 -3.57 11.18 -15.43
CA THR A 38 -4.15 10.07 -14.67
C THR A 38 -4.81 10.59 -13.39
N PRO A 39 -6.13 10.40 -13.22
CA PRO A 39 -6.80 10.80 -11.99
C PRO A 39 -6.24 10.06 -10.77
N GLY A 40 -6.18 10.75 -9.63
CA GLY A 40 -5.73 10.17 -8.38
C GLY A 40 -4.21 10.15 -8.19
N VAL A 41 -3.44 10.81 -9.05
CA VAL A 41 -2.01 11.04 -8.88
C VAL A 41 -1.76 12.47 -8.39
N TYR A 42 -0.93 12.63 -7.37
CA TYR A 42 -0.65 13.89 -6.70
C TYR A 42 0.85 14.05 -6.47
N LEU A 43 1.32 15.30 -6.51
CA LEU A 43 2.66 15.65 -6.05
C LEU A 43 2.76 15.46 -4.53
N ALA A 44 3.99 15.34 -4.02
CA ALA A 44 4.24 15.42 -2.59
C ALA A 44 3.83 16.80 -2.05
N GLY A 45 3.10 16.83 -0.94
CA GLY A 45 2.69 18.06 -0.28
C GLY A 45 3.82 18.71 0.54
N PRO A 46 3.63 19.96 1.00
CA PRO A 46 4.66 20.74 1.70
C PRO A 46 5.12 20.12 3.03
N ARG A 47 4.32 19.23 3.63
CA ARG A 47 4.64 18.53 4.88
C ARG A 47 4.99 17.06 4.66
N PHE A 48 5.17 16.60 3.41
CA PHE A 48 5.46 15.21 3.10
C PHE A 48 6.63 14.63 3.90
N LEU A 49 7.77 15.33 3.93
CA LEU A 49 8.96 14.92 4.69
C LEU A 49 8.80 14.99 6.23
N GLN A 50 7.73 15.63 6.71
CA GLN A 50 7.37 15.66 8.14
C GLN A 50 6.39 14.52 8.50
N LEU A 51 5.89 13.80 7.50
CA LEU A 51 4.85 12.78 7.63
C LEU A 51 5.35 11.38 7.22
N ILE A 52 6.48 11.33 6.51
CA ILE A 52 7.26 10.13 6.22
C ILE A 52 8.67 10.33 6.75
N THR A 53 9.18 9.39 7.54
CA THR A 53 10.59 9.39 7.95
C THR A 53 11.41 8.47 7.05
N PHE A 54 12.62 8.88 6.70
CA PHE A 54 13.55 8.08 5.93
C PHE A 54 14.67 7.55 6.82
N LEU A 55 14.93 6.25 6.74
CA LEU A 55 15.91 5.51 7.52
C LEU A 55 17.18 5.37 6.68
N GLY A 56 18.02 6.41 6.67
CA GLY A 56 19.25 6.44 5.90
C GLY A 56 19.91 7.82 5.97
N CYS A 57 21.21 7.88 5.64
CA CYS A 57 21.97 9.13 5.82
C CYS A 57 21.71 10.19 4.74
N SER A 58 21.12 9.83 3.58
CA SER A 58 20.73 10.78 2.52
C SER A 58 20.08 10.03 1.34
N PRO A 59 18.79 9.65 1.40
CA PRO A 59 18.10 9.14 0.22
C PRO A 59 18.03 10.24 -0.84
N HIS A 60 18.38 9.92 -2.08
CA HIS A 60 18.19 10.86 -3.19
C HIS A 60 16.70 10.87 -3.57
N LEU A 61 15.93 11.69 -2.87
CA LEU A 61 14.50 11.81 -3.09
C LEU A 61 14.21 13.00 -4.00
N GLN A 62 13.79 12.71 -5.23
CA GLN A 62 13.28 13.71 -6.15
C GLN A 62 11.78 13.90 -5.90
N LEU A 63 11.36 15.09 -5.43
CA LEU A 63 9.95 15.43 -5.19
C LEU A 63 9.29 16.15 -6.38
N GLU A 64 10.12 16.73 -7.25
CA GLU A 64 9.67 17.48 -8.41
C GLU A 64 9.67 16.60 -9.65
N PRO A 65 8.64 16.70 -10.51
CA PRO A 65 8.61 16.00 -11.78
C PRO A 65 9.89 16.23 -12.60
N PRO A 66 10.56 15.17 -13.08
CA PRO A 66 11.70 15.30 -13.97
C PRO A 66 11.34 16.01 -15.26
N ALA A 67 12.27 16.82 -15.80
CA ALA A 67 12.06 17.55 -17.05
C ALA A 67 11.93 16.63 -18.29
N ASP A 68 12.40 15.39 -18.19
CA ASP A 68 12.29 14.38 -19.25
C ASP A 68 10.91 13.69 -19.30
N GLY A 69 10.00 14.05 -18.37
CA GLY A 69 8.64 13.51 -18.30
C GLY A 69 8.54 12.10 -17.73
N SER A 70 9.63 11.53 -17.20
CA SER A 70 9.60 10.23 -16.52
C SER A 70 8.80 10.28 -15.21
N GLU A 71 8.33 9.12 -14.75
CA GLU A 71 7.70 8.97 -13.43
C GLU A 71 8.75 8.72 -12.31
N ASP A 72 10.03 9.01 -12.58
CA ASP A 72 11.18 8.77 -11.69
C ASP A 72 11.31 9.86 -10.59
N PHE A 73 10.22 10.08 -9.89
CA PHE A 73 10.14 10.98 -8.74
C PHE A 73 9.07 10.50 -7.77
N CYS A 74 9.12 11.00 -6.54
CA CYS A 74 8.17 10.68 -5.50
C CYS A 74 6.84 11.39 -5.78
N HIS A 75 5.80 10.59 -6.03
CA HIS A 75 4.42 11.01 -6.20
C HIS A 75 3.51 10.05 -5.42
N ILE A 76 2.30 10.54 -5.15
CA ILE A 76 1.31 9.82 -4.36
C ILE A 76 0.17 9.43 -5.28
N ARG A 77 -0.15 8.13 -5.34
CA ARG A 77 -1.23 7.59 -6.16
C ARG A 77 -2.29 6.94 -5.28
N LEU A 78 -3.52 7.43 -5.38
CA LEU A 78 -4.68 6.87 -4.71
C LEU A 78 -5.30 5.82 -5.64
N ARG A 79 -5.35 4.57 -5.20
CA ARG A 79 -5.91 3.45 -5.97
C ARG A 79 -7.12 2.85 -5.29
N GLY A 80 -8.22 2.80 -6.03
CA GLY A 80 -9.51 2.33 -5.56
C GLY A 80 -10.56 3.45 -5.58
N PRO A 81 -11.73 3.21 -4.97
CA PRO A 81 -12.11 1.94 -4.36
C PRO A 81 -12.35 0.84 -5.40
N PHE A 82 -11.77 -0.33 -5.18
CA PHE A 82 -12.07 -1.51 -5.97
C PHE A 82 -13.41 -2.12 -5.54
N ARG A 83 -14.14 -2.70 -6.51
CA ARG A 83 -15.40 -3.42 -6.23
C ARG A 83 -15.19 -4.60 -5.27
N THR A 84 -14.08 -5.31 -5.44
CA THR A 84 -13.67 -6.47 -4.66
C THR A 84 -12.28 -6.21 -4.07
N ALA A 85 -11.97 -6.80 -2.92
CA ALA A 85 -10.65 -6.71 -2.34
C ALA A 85 -9.61 -7.37 -3.26
N ARG A 86 -8.43 -6.76 -3.35
CA ARG A 86 -7.35 -7.17 -4.23
C ARG A 86 -6.09 -7.36 -3.42
N LEU A 87 -5.29 -8.35 -3.81
CA LEU A 87 -3.91 -8.43 -3.40
C LEU A 87 -3.09 -7.43 -4.22
N LEU A 88 -2.32 -6.59 -3.56
CA LEU A 88 -1.17 -5.91 -4.17
C LEU A 88 0.09 -6.65 -3.74
N SER A 89 0.82 -7.16 -4.74
CA SER A 89 2.06 -7.90 -4.59
C SER A 89 3.00 -7.57 -5.73
N ALA A 90 4.30 -7.71 -5.51
CA ALA A 90 5.35 -7.44 -6.49
C ALA A 90 6.42 -8.55 -6.45
N GLY A 91 7.54 -8.32 -7.13
CA GLY A 91 8.67 -9.25 -7.15
C GLY A 91 9.15 -9.64 -5.75
N ASN A 92 9.19 -8.68 -4.82
CA ASN A 92 9.65 -8.90 -3.44
C ASN A 92 8.67 -9.68 -2.54
N THR A 93 7.45 -9.97 -3.01
CA THR A 93 6.44 -10.66 -2.19
C THR A 93 6.87 -12.09 -1.88
N ARG A 94 6.83 -12.44 -0.60
CA ARG A 94 7.15 -13.77 -0.05
C ARG A 94 5.88 -14.49 0.41
N PRO A 95 5.91 -15.82 0.57
CA PRO A 95 4.78 -16.56 1.12
C PRO A 95 4.30 -15.95 2.45
N PRO A 96 2.99 -15.63 2.58
CA PRO A 96 2.45 -15.14 3.83
C PRO A 96 2.46 -16.22 4.90
N ARG A 97 2.48 -15.82 6.17
CA ARG A 97 2.44 -16.76 7.30
C ARG A 97 1.01 -17.09 7.71
N CYS A 98 0.77 -18.37 8.00
CA CYS A 98 -0.49 -18.84 8.56
C CYS A 98 -0.73 -18.23 9.95
N PRO A 99 -1.90 -17.66 10.24
CA PRO A 99 -2.22 -17.11 11.57
C PRO A 99 -2.31 -18.19 12.66
N GLY A 100 -2.50 -19.46 12.28
CA GLY A 100 -2.59 -20.58 13.23
C GLY A 100 -1.24 -21.13 13.68
N CYS A 101 -0.31 -21.33 12.75
CA CYS A 101 0.97 -22.01 13.03
C CYS A 101 2.23 -21.24 12.59
N GLY A 102 2.09 -20.07 11.96
CA GLY A 102 3.20 -19.25 11.48
C GLY A 102 3.94 -19.78 10.26
N LYS A 103 3.66 -21.00 9.78
CA LYS A 103 4.31 -21.55 8.57
C LYS A 103 3.88 -20.79 7.31
N GLY A 104 4.80 -20.70 6.35
CA GLY A 104 4.55 -20.05 5.07
C GLY A 104 3.55 -20.82 4.20
N LEU A 105 2.60 -20.10 3.62
CA LEU A 105 1.58 -20.66 2.71
C LEU A 105 2.09 -20.57 1.27
N THR A 106 2.72 -21.61 0.74
CA THR A 106 3.44 -21.56 -0.56
C THR A 106 2.51 -21.53 -1.78
N ASN A 107 1.29 -22.01 -1.67
CA ASN A 107 0.28 -22.04 -2.73
C ASN A 107 -0.46 -20.71 -2.94
N TRP A 108 -0.12 -19.66 -2.18
CA TRP A 108 -0.83 -18.38 -2.20
C TRP A 108 -0.96 -17.75 -3.59
N ARG A 109 0.08 -17.82 -4.43
CA ARG A 109 0.09 -17.23 -5.78
C ARG A 109 -0.99 -17.83 -6.69
N GLN A 110 -1.35 -19.10 -6.48
CA GLN A 110 -2.36 -19.78 -7.29
C GLN A 110 -3.77 -19.24 -7.02
N LEU A 111 -3.97 -18.54 -5.90
CA LEU A 111 -5.26 -18.02 -5.47
C LEU A 111 -5.46 -16.54 -5.82
N GLU A 112 -4.42 -15.84 -6.32
CA GLU A 112 -4.49 -14.40 -6.65
C GLU A 112 -5.67 -14.08 -7.58
N SER A 113 -5.82 -14.87 -8.65
CA SER A 113 -6.92 -14.73 -9.62
C SER A 113 -8.30 -15.01 -9.04
N LEU A 114 -8.40 -15.85 -8.01
CA LEU A 114 -9.66 -16.15 -7.34
C LEU A 114 -10.05 -15.00 -6.42
N TRP A 115 -9.09 -14.45 -5.67
CA TRP A 115 -9.30 -13.32 -4.78
C TRP A 115 -9.77 -12.08 -5.54
N ALA A 116 -9.17 -11.79 -6.70
CA ALA A 116 -9.57 -10.66 -7.54
C ALA A 116 -11.04 -10.72 -7.99
N LYS A 117 -11.62 -11.93 -8.09
CA LYS A 117 -13.02 -12.15 -8.49
C LYS A 117 -14.02 -11.98 -7.34
N GLY A 118 -13.56 -11.79 -6.09
CA GLY A 118 -14.40 -11.45 -4.95
C GLY A 118 -15.39 -12.53 -4.50
N GLY A 119 -15.09 -13.81 -4.78
CA GLY A 119 -15.93 -14.92 -4.35
C GLY A 119 -15.79 -15.22 -2.85
N SER A 120 -16.87 -15.71 -2.23
CA SER A 120 -16.95 -16.17 -0.83
C SER A 120 -16.08 -17.40 -0.50
N GLY A 121 -15.37 -17.98 -1.48
CA GLY A 121 -14.40 -19.07 -1.33
C GLY A 121 -12.93 -18.63 -1.39
N SER A 122 -12.65 -17.37 -1.03
CA SER A 122 -11.32 -16.75 -1.13
C SER A 122 -10.37 -17.10 0.03
N GLU A 123 -10.69 -18.07 0.86
CA GLU A 123 -9.79 -18.47 1.94
C GLU A 123 -8.63 -19.34 1.43
N ILE A 124 -7.54 -19.35 2.19
CA ILE A 124 -6.39 -20.22 1.94
C ILE A 124 -6.24 -21.22 3.09
N GLY A 125 -6.24 -22.51 2.74
CA GLY A 125 -5.97 -23.59 3.67
C GLY A 125 -4.47 -23.76 3.93
N CYS A 126 -4.07 -23.90 5.20
CA CYS A 126 -2.72 -24.23 5.59
C CYS A 126 -2.47 -25.73 5.53
N ALA A 127 -1.57 -26.18 4.64
CA ALA A 127 -1.20 -27.59 4.53
C ALA A 127 -0.55 -28.18 5.81
N ALA A 128 -0.05 -27.34 6.71
CA ALA A 128 0.66 -27.81 7.90
C ALA A 128 -0.21 -27.94 9.16
N CYS A 129 -1.29 -27.16 9.29
CA CYS A 129 -2.14 -27.18 10.48
C CYS A 129 -3.64 -27.27 10.15
N GLY A 130 -4.01 -27.30 8.86
CA GLY A 130 -5.40 -27.39 8.40
C GLY A 130 -6.22 -26.11 8.53
N ARG A 131 -5.72 -25.07 9.21
CA ARG A 131 -6.44 -23.80 9.38
C ARG A 131 -6.69 -23.13 8.02
N SER A 132 -7.93 -22.72 7.79
CA SER A 132 -8.34 -21.79 6.73
C SER A 132 -8.23 -20.35 7.23
N ALA A 133 -7.84 -19.42 6.37
CA ALA A 133 -7.71 -18.00 6.72
C ALA A 133 -8.10 -17.08 5.55
N ASN A 134 -8.65 -15.91 5.88
CA ASN A 134 -8.90 -14.87 4.90
C ASN A 134 -7.56 -14.20 4.49
N PRO A 135 -7.33 -13.90 3.20
CA PRO A 135 -6.12 -13.22 2.74
C PRO A 135 -5.82 -11.88 3.44
N ALA A 136 -6.86 -11.17 3.88
CA ALA A 136 -6.74 -9.93 4.66
C ALA A 136 -6.14 -10.13 6.06
N GLU A 137 -6.26 -11.33 6.62
CA GLU A 137 -5.80 -11.69 7.97
C GLU A 137 -4.38 -12.27 7.98
N LEU A 138 -3.84 -12.60 6.81
CA LEU A 138 -2.53 -13.20 6.68
C LEU A 138 -1.42 -12.21 7.03
N ASP A 139 -0.35 -12.72 7.66
CA ASP A 139 0.87 -11.94 7.85
C ASP A 139 1.72 -11.97 6.56
N TRP A 140 1.57 -10.91 5.77
CA TRP A 140 2.34 -10.65 4.55
C TRP A 140 3.74 -10.05 4.82
N ARG A 141 4.13 -9.90 6.09
CA ARG A 141 5.47 -9.43 6.51
C ARG A 141 5.86 -8.10 5.88
N ARG A 142 4.88 -7.23 5.65
CA ARG A 142 5.01 -5.93 4.95
C ARG A 142 5.58 -6.04 3.52
N LYS A 143 5.38 -7.16 2.81
CA LYS A 143 5.81 -7.36 1.41
C LYS A 143 4.64 -7.56 0.44
N ALA A 144 3.42 -7.36 0.91
CA ALA A 144 2.17 -7.32 0.15
C ALA A 144 1.04 -6.84 1.07
N GLY A 145 -0.13 -6.56 0.49
CA GLY A 145 -1.32 -6.19 1.23
C GLY A 145 -2.60 -6.54 0.48
N PHE A 146 -3.70 -6.67 1.23
CA PHE A 146 -4.98 -7.16 0.70
C PHE A 146 -6.14 -6.26 1.11
N GLY A 147 -6.64 -5.47 0.17
CA GLY A 147 -7.57 -4.36 0.46
C GLY A 147 -8.32 -3.88 -0.77
N ARG A 148 -9.18 -2.88 -0.57
CA ARG A 148 -9.97 -2.25 -1.65
C ARG A 148 -9.52 -0.83 -1.97
N TYR A 149 -8.71 -0.24 -1.11
CA TYR A 149 -8.22 1.12 -1.24
C TYR A 149 -6.77 1.19 -0.76
N PHE A 150 -5.94 1.86 -1.54
CA PHE A 150 -4.51 1.97 -1.31
C PHE A 150 -4.02 3.39 -1.62
N ILE A 151 -3.03 3.83 -0.87
CA ILE A 151 -2.25 5.04 -1.16
C ILE A 151 -0.82 4.56 -1.44
N GLU A 152 -0.39 4.66 -2.69
CA GLU A 152 0.95 4.29 -3.14
C GLU A 152 1.84 5.53 -3.14
N ILE A 153 3.04 5.40 -2.59
CA ILE A 153 4.07 6.44 -2.57
C ILE A 153 5.25 5.88 -3.36
N SER A 154 5.48 6.44 -4.55
CA SER A 154 6.52 5.97 -5.47
C SER A 154 7.92 6.32 -4.99
N SER A 155 8.92 5.67 -5.58
CA SER A 155 10.34 5.95 -5.36
C SER A 155 10.77 5.80 -3.89
N ILE A 156 10.16 4.85 -3.18
CA ILE A 156 10.51 4.46 -1.81
C ILE A 156 10.96 3.01 -1.80
N PHE A 157 12.25 2.74 -1.54
CA PHE A 157 12.72 1.37 -1.43
C PHE A 157 12.20 0.69 -0.16
N PRO A 158 12.06 -0.65 -0.16
CA PRO A 158 11.59 -1.37 1.02
C PRO A 158 12.43 -1.06 2.25
N GLU A 159 11.75 -0.74 3.36
CA GLU A 159 12.35 -0.43 4.67
C GLU A 159 13.17 0.89 4.70
N GLU A 160 13.22 1.63 3.60
CA GLU A 160 13.89 2.93 3.52
C GLU A 160 13.06 4.05 4.16
N ALA A 161 11.73 3.96 4.13
CA ALA A 161 10.87 4.98 4.70
C ALA A 161 9.71 4.40 5.51
N LEU A 162 9.25 5.13 6.53
CA LEU A 162 8.13 4.76 7.39
C LEU A 162 7.11 5.90 7.48
N PRO A 163 5.80 5.60 7.42
CA PRO A 163 4.80 6.60 7.74
C PRO A 163 4.86 6.96 9.23
N LEU A 164 4.83 8.26 9.53
CA LEU A 164 4.86 8.77 10.90
C LEU A 164 3.46 8.74 11.55
N PRO A 165 3.38 8.74 12.90
CA PRO A 165 2.11 8.67 13.62
C PRO A 165 1.07 9.69 13.17
N ALA A 166 1.48 10.94 12.89
CA ALA A 166 0.57 12.00 12.44
C ALA A 166 -0.16 11.66 11.12
N LEU A 167 0.54 11.02 10.17
CA LEU A 167 -0.09 10.55 8.93
C LEU A 167 -1.06 9.40 9.22
N MET A 168 -0.63 8.44 10.03
CA MET A 168 -1.45 7.27 10.38
C MET A 168 -2.70 7.68 11.19
N GLU A 169 -2.60 8.71 12.03
CA GLU A 169 -3.72 9.31 12.76
C GLU A 169 -4.74 9.95 11.81
N CYS A 170 -4.29 10.79 10.88
CA CYS A 170 -5.16 11.39 9.87
C CYS A 170 -5.92 10.34 9.03
N LEU A 171 -5.29 9.19 8.77
CA LEU A 171 -5.93 8.10 8.04
C LEU A 171 -6.96 7.34 8.89
N ARG A 172 -6.80 7.32 10.22
CA ARG A 172 -7.74 6.68 11.14
C ARG A 172 -9.03 7.48 11.36
N ASP A 173 -9.13 8.72 10.88
CA ASP A 173 -10.34 9.53 11.02
C ASP A 173 -11.59 8.90 10.37
N ASP A 174 -11.40 7.99 9.41
CA ASP A 174 -12.50 7.18 8.85
C ASP A 174 -12.90 5.99 9.75
N GLY A 175 -12.35 5.89 10.96
CA GLY A 175 -12.61 4.82 11.94
C GLY A 175 -11.86 3.52 11.66
N ALA A 176 -10.92 3.51 10.73
CA ALA A 176 -10.27 2.30 10.23
C ALA A 176 -8.77 2.24 10.56
N GLU A 177 -8.27 1.07 10.94
CA GLU A 177 -6.85 0.88 11.23
C GLU A 177 -6.04 0.63 9.94
N TRP A 178 -5.47 1.70 9.40
CA TRP A 178 -4.61 1.60 8.21
C TRP A 178 -3.30 0.89 8.54
N ARG A 179 -2.82 0.09 7.59
CA ARG A 179 -1.52 -0.60 7.65
C ARG A 179 -0.63 -0.14 6.50
N TYR A 180 0.63 -0.55 6.50
CA TYR A 180 1.53 -0.29 5.39
C TYR A 180 2.42 -1.48 5.05
N PHE A 181 2.86 -1.53 3.79
CA PHE A 181 3.77 -2.52 3.24
C PHE A 181 4.60 -1.94 2.10
N TYR A 182 5.56 -2.71 1.58
CA TYR A 182 6.45 -2.29 0.51
C TYR A 182 6.36 -3.22 -0.70
N LEU A 183 6.29 -2.62 -1.87
CA LEU A 183 6.40 -3.30 -3.16
C LEU A 183 7.73 -2.94 -3.81
N GLN A 184 8.31 -3.90 -4.52
CA GLN A 184 9.50 -3.72 -5.33
C GLN A 184 9.48 -4.75 -6.46
N ASP A 185 9.54 -4.25 -7.69
CA ASP A 185 9.76 -5.07 -8.89
C ASP A 185 11.24 -5.43 -9.00
N TRP A 186 11.60 -6.55 -9.64
CA TRP A 186 13.00 -6.98 -9.85
C TRP A 186 13.47 -6.70 -11.27
#